data_AF-A0AA38PHA9-F1
#
_entry.id   AF-A0AA38PHA9-F1
#
_cell.length_a   1.000
_cell.length_b   1.000
_cell.length_c   1.000
_cell.angle_alpha   90.00
_cell.angle_beta   90.00
_cell.angle_gamma   90.00
#
_symmetry.space_group_name_H-M   'P 1'
#
loop_
_entity.id
_entity.type
_entity.pdbx_description
1 polymer ?
#
loop_
_entity_poly.entity_id
_entity_poly.type
_entity_poly.pdbx_seq_one_letter_code
_entity_poly.pdbx_strand_id
1 'polypeptide(L)'
;MNFLTRLHRFFPRLSTPKTMAFEESVSKLNPSIKDLVLSATKLNASLTGKSEQDQTEVVQWIEKVRQGDLVKLDNFKDLNSILVPRTYIATNYLTAADVALYGALHPIVSILQAPEYHSHPSLTRYFDHIQSTSPVRKAADASSTFTIVNFDLVNTPKIERTAEPPKKKEKKDKAAPAESTSTVPPEAVGTSAGDAPADGGKAQKKEKKEKKEKPAANPTNEGKKEGKKAAGGKAAAPAVDEGEPVPSMIDLRVGHILDVQKHPDADGLYIEQIDIGEETGPRTVVSGLVHYIPIEQMRDKYLVAVCNLKPANMRGVKSFAMVLCATSKDGKEAGIELIQPPANSKPGDRVYFEGAEFENATPLSQLNPKKKIFETIQPGFITLETKEAAWVNPVTGSTHKIRTKNGVCVAPTLVGASLS
;
A
#
# COMPACT_ATOMS: atom_id res chain seq x y z
N MET A 1 -62.30 -33.14 -21.75
CA MET A 1 -60.98 -32.48 -21.89
C MET A 1 -61.20 -30.98 -21.74
N ASN A 2 -60.46 -30.20 -20.95
CA ASN A 2 -59.40 -30.57 -20.00
C ASN A 2 -59.49 -29.72 -18.72
N PHE A 3 -59.32 -30.39 -17.57
CA PHE A 3 -58.73 -29.79 -16.38
C PHE A 3 -57.46 -29.03 -16.74
N LEU A 4 -57.31 -27.76 -16.33
CA LEU A 4 -56.00 -27.18 -16.00
C LEU A 4 -56.09 -25.84 -15.24
N THR A 5 -56.87 -25.81 -14.16
CA THR A 5 -56.72 -24.79 -13.11
C THR A 5 -55.32 -24.92 -12.50
N ARG A 6 -54.35 -24.12 -12.95
CA ARG A 6 -52.95 -24.22 -12.48
C ARG A 6 -52.42 -22.91 -11.91
N LEU A 7 -52.76 -22.71 -10.63
CA LEU A 7 -51.77 -22.47 -9.58
C LEU A 7 -50.59 -21.55 -10.00
N HIS A 8 -50.84 -20.23 -9.99
CA HIS A 8 -49.77 -19.28 -9.68
C HIS A 8 -49.34 -19.49 -8.23
N ARG A 9 -48.53 -20.52 -7.98
CA ARG A 9 -47.92 -20.76 -6.68
C ARG A 9 -47.02 -19.57 -6.36
N PHE A 10 -47.16 -19.07 -5.14
CA PHE A 10 -46.03 -18.50 -4.40
C PHE A 10 -44.86 -19.48 -4.51
N PHE A 11 -43.88 -19.15 -5.36
CA PHE A 11 -42.53 -19.64 -5.17
C PHE A 11 -41.88 -18.67 -4.19
N PRO A 12 -41.64 -19.05 -2.91
CA PRO A 12 -40.73 -18.28 -2.08
C PRO A 12 -39.39 -18.25 -2.81
N ARG A 13 -38.88 -17.04 -3.08
CA ARG A 13 -37.60 -16.82 -3.75
C ARG A 13 -36.53 -17.46 -2.87
N LEU A 14 -35.99 -18.63 -3.27
CA LEU A 14 -35.06 -19.38 -2.43
C LEU A 14 -33.87 -18.48 -2.09
N SER A 15 -33.72 -18.17 -0.79
CA SER A 15 -32.61 -17.38 -0.28
C SER A 15 -31.31 -18.13 -0.56
N THR A 16 -30.31 -17.45 -1.11
CA THR A 16 -29.05 -18.13 -1.45
C THR A 16 -28.35 -18.56 -0.16
N PRO A 17 -27.51 -19.62 -0.15
CA PRO A 17 -26.79 -20.02 1.05
C PRO A 17 -25.92 -18.91 1.66
N LYS A 18 -25.44 -17.95 0.84
CA LYS A 18 -24.70 -16.76 1.31
C LYS A 18 -25.63 -15.69 1.89
N THR A 19 -26.81 -15.51 1.32
CA THR A 19 -27.86 -14.65 1.90
C THR A 19 -28.30 -15.18 3.26
N MET A 20 -28.51 -16.50 3.40
CA MET A 20 -28.83 -17.13 4.68
C MET A 20 -27.70 -16.97 5.70
N ALA A 21 -26.43 -17.12 5.30
CA ALA A 21 -25.29 -16.88 6.21
C ALA A 21 -25.19 -15.42 6.70
N PHE A 22 -25.55 -14.45 5.84
CA PHE A 22 -25.65 -13.04 6.23
C PHE A 22 -26.80 -12.80 7.22
N GLU A 23 -28.00 -13.29 6.90
CA GLU A 23 -29.20 -13.19 7.75
C GLU A 23 -28.95 -13.84 9.12
N GLU A 24 -28.33 -15.03 9.15
CA GLU A 24 -27.96 -15.74 10.38
C GLU A 24 -26.96 -14.94 11.22
N SER A 25 -25.93 -14.37 10.59
CA SER A 25 -24.90 -13.58 11.30
C SER A 25 -25.45 -12.30 11.90
N VAL A 26 -26.27 -11.56 11.13
CA VAL A 26 -26.98 -10.35 11.60
C VAL A 26 -28.02 -10.70 12.67
N SER A 27 -28.65 -11.88 12.62
CA SER A 27 -29.65 -12.29 13.62
C SER A 27 -29.09 -12.40 15.04
N LYS A 28 -27.78 -12.63 15.17
CA LYS A 28 -27.05 -12.84 16.43
C LYS A 28 -26.41 -11.56 17.00
N LEU A 29 -26.57 -10.40 16.35
CA LEU A 29 -26.13 -9.11 16.89
C LEU A 29 -27.08 -8.63 18.01
N ASN A 30 -26.63 -7.63 18.78
CA ASN A 30 -27.51 -6.88 19.70
C ASN A 30 -28.73 -6.32 18.92
N PRO A 31 -29.96 -6.35 19.49
CA PRO A 31 -31.18 -5.93 18.78
C PRO A 31 -31.09 -4.57 18.09
N SER A 32 -30.58 -3.52 18.75
CA SER A 32 -30.49 -2.18 18.16
C SER A 32 -29.52 -2.13 16.98
N ILE A 33 -28.41 -2.87 17.05
CA ILE A 33 -27.41 -2.96 15.96
C ILE A 33 -27.97 -3.78 14.79
N LYS A 34 -28.66 -4.90 15.10
CA LYS A 34 -29.37 -5.72 14.13
C LYS A 34 -30.41 -4.91 13.35
N ASP A 35 -31.24 -4.14 14.05
CA ASP A 35 -32.30 -3.35 13.42
C ASP A 35 -31.73 -2.16 12.63
N LEU A 36 -30.62 -1.56 13.06
CA LEU A 36 -29.87 -0.57 12.29
C LEU A 36 -29.32 -1.18 10.98
N VAL A 37 -28.65 -2.34 11.05
CA VAL A 37 -28.10 -3.04 9.88
C VAL A 37 -29.20 -3.48 8.91
N LEU A 38 -30.31 -4.04 9.42
CA LEU A 38 -31.47 -4.43 8.61
C LEU A 38 -32.20 -3.23 8.01
N SER A 39 -32.16 -2.06 8.65
CA SER A 39 -32.77 -0.84 8.09
C SER A 39 -31.89 -0.19 7.02
N ALA A 40 -30.58 -0.11 7.26
CA ALA A 40 -29.62 0.37 6.27
C ALA A 40 -29.58 -0.52 5.01
N THR A 41 -29.63 -1.85 5.17
CA THR A 41 -29.67 -2.80 4.03
C THR A 41 -30.98 -2.79 3.26
N LYS A 42 -32.13 -2.48 3.91
CA LYS A 42 -33.39 -2.20 3.20
C LYS A 42 -33.30 -0.93 2.35
N LEU A 43 -32.63 0.11 2.85
CA LEU A 43 -32.40 1.36 2.12
C LEU A 43 -31.37 1.20 0.98
N ASN A 44 -30.39 0.32 1.12
CA ASN A 44 -29.43 -0.02 0.08
C ASN A 44 -29.01 -1.50 0.14
N ALA A 45 -29.57 -2.33 -0.74
CA ALA A 45 -29.28 -3.76 -0.80
C ALA A 45 -27.80 -4.09 -1.13
N SER A 46 -27.05 -3.18 -1.76
CA SER A 46 -25.63 -3.43 -2.11
C SER A 46 -24.69 -3.46 -0.90
N LEU A 47 -25.16 -3.02 0.29
CA LEU A 47 -24.40 -3.09 1.53
C LEU A 47 -24.07 -4.53 1.98
N THR A 48 -24.78 -5.55 1.48
CA THR A 48 -24.50 -6.96 1.80
C THR A 48 -23.25 -7.51 1.11
N GLY A 49 -22.77 -6.85 0.04
CA GLY A 49 -21.61 -7.25 -0.74
C GLY A 49 -21.94 -7.44 -2.23
N LYS A 50 -21.18 -6.77 -3.11
CA LYS A 50 -21.33 -6.82 -4.57
C LYS A 50 -20.79 -8.12 -5.16
N SER A 51 -19.64 -8.58 -4.66
CA SER A 51 -19.03 -9.86 -5.03
C SER A 51 -19.28 -10.95 -3.98
N GLU A 52 -19.08 -12.20 -4.38
CA GLU A 52 -19.12 -13.36 -3.48
C GLU A 52 -18.00 -13.36 -2.41
N GLN A 53 -16.90 -12.65 -2.67
CA GLN A 53 -15.84 -12.42 -1.67
C GLN A 53 -16.28 -11.34 -0.68
N ASP A 54 -16.84 -10.23 -1.17
CA ASP A 54 -17.33 -9.12 -0.35
C ASP A 54 -18.34 -9.62 0.70
N GLN A 55 -19.31 -10.43 0.28
CA GLN A 55 -20.33 -11.04 1.16
C GLN A 55 -19.68 -11.91 2.25
N THR A 56 -18.60 -12.61 1.90
CA THR A 56 -17.85 -13.48 2.82
C THR A 56 -17.08 -12.65 3.85
N GLU A 57 -16.42 -11.58 3.42
CA GLU A 57 -15.69 -10.66 4.32
C GLU A 57 -16.63 -9.85 5.21
N VAL A 58 -17.78 -9.41 4.70
CA VAL A 58 -18.85 -8.74 5.48
C VAL A 58 -19.36 -9.64 6.60
N VAL A 59 -19.64 -10.92 6.31
CA VAL A 59 -20.03 -11.91 7.33
C VAL A 59 -18.92 -12.10 8.38
N GLN A 60 -17.65 -12.22 7.97
CA GLN A 60 -16.53 -12.36 8.91
C GLN A 60 -16.36 -11.14 9.83
N TRP A 61 -16.58 -9.92 9.33
CA TRP A 61 -16.51 -8.72 10.16
C TRP A 61 -17.71 -8.55 11.08
N ILE A 62 -18.93 -8.90 10.64
CA ILE A 62 -20.13 -8.93 11.50
C ILE A 62 -19.94 -9.91 12.67
N GLU A 63 -19.32 -11.07 12.42
CA GLU A 63 -18.99 -12.05 13.47
C GLU A 63 -17.93 -11.51 14.47
N LYS A 64 -16.91 -10.78 14.00
CA LYS A 64 -15.94 -10.10 14.91
C LYS A 64 -16.60 -8.99 15.73
N VAL A 65 -17.55 -8.25 15.16
CA VAL A 65 -18.36 -7.25 15.88
C VAL A 65 -19.21 -7.94 16.95
N ARG A 66 -19.84 -9.09 16.64
CA ARG A 66 -20.60 -9.90 17.60
C ARG A 66 -19.76 -10.39 18.78
N GLN A 67 -18.49 -10.73 18.56
CA GLN A 67 -17.56 -11.13 19.61
C GLN A 67 -17.19 -10.00 20.57
N GLY A 68 -17.42 -8.73 20.18
CA GLY A 68 -17.28 -7.56 21.04
C GLY A 68 -15.85 -7.13 21.37
N ASP A 69 -14.84 -7.97 21.12
CA ASP A 69 -13.44 -7.65 21.42
C ASP A 69 -12.93 -6.39 20.72
N LEU A 70 -13.36 -6.12 19.49
CA LEU A 70 -12.94 -4.94 18.74
C LEU A 70 -13.45 -3.61 19.31
N VAL A 71 -14.53 -3.63 20.11
CA VAL A 71 -15.17 -2.42 20.65
C VAL A 71 -14.89 -2.20 22.14
N LYS A 72 -13.98 -2.96 22.74
CA LYS A 72 -13.47 -2.69 24.10
C LYS A 72 -12.49 -1.51 24.06
N LEU A 73 -12.56 -0.62 25.05
CA LEU A 73 -11.72 0.58 25.13
C LEU A 73 -10.22 0.24 25.09
N ASP A 74 -9.80 -0.83 25.78
CA ASP A 74 -8.42 -1.35 25.78
C ASP A 74 -7.89 -1.64 24.37
N ASN A 75 -8.79 -2.06 23.46
CA ASN A 75 -8.49 -2.45 22.09
C ASN A 75 -8.68 -1.32 21.07
N PHE A 76 -9.08 -0.10 21.50
CA PHE A 76 -9.25 1.04 20.58
C PHE A 76 -7.94 1.42 19.88
N LYS A 77 -6.79 1.19 20.51
CA LYS A 77 -5.47 1.37 19.89
C LYS A 77 -5.25 0.43 18.70
N ASP A 78 -5.66 -0.83 18.82
CA ASP A 78 -5.54 -1.84 17.77
C ASP A 78 -6.57 -1.62 16.67
N LEU A 79 -7.83 -1.29 17.02
CA LEU A 79 -8.85 -0.92 16.05
C LEU A 79 -8.47 0.34 15.27
N ASN A 80 -7.97 1.38 15.95
CA ASN A 80 -7.44 2.58 15.31
C ASN A 80 -6.30 2.22 14.32
N SER A 81 -5.39 1.32 14.71
CA SER A 81 -4.30 0.85 13.84
C SER A 81 -4.79 0.04 12.63
N ILE A 82 -5.86 -0.75 12.77
CA ILE A 82 -6.55 -1.45 11.67
C ILE A 82 -7.23 -0.44 10.72
N LEU A 83 -7.71 0.68 11.25
CA LEU A 83 -8.42 1.73 10.51
C LEU A 83 -7.51 2.76 9.83
N VAL A 84 -6.22 2.86 10.19
CA VAL A 84 -5.23 3.75 9.53
C VAL A 84 -5.25 3.58 7.99
N PRO A 85 -5.14 2.37 7.40
CA PRO A 85 -5.18 2.18 5.95
C PRO A 85 -6.59 1.89 5.38
N ARG A 86 -7.68 2.11 6.15
CA ARG A 86 -9.04 1.69 5.75
C ARG A 86 -10.05 2.84 5.84
N THR A 87 -10.86 3.03 4.80
CA THR A 87 -12.06 3.89 4.85
C THR A 87 -13.30 3.08 5.26
N TYR A 88 -13.34 1.80 4.90
CA TYR A 88 -14.37 0.84 5.29
C TYR A 88 -13.69 -0.43 5.84
N ILE A 89 -14.33 -1.11 6.80
CA ILE A 89 -13.70 -2.19 7.56
C ILE A 89 -13.56 -3.48 6.73
N ALA A 90 -14.53 -3.77 5.86
CA ALA A 90 -14.53 -4.94 4.99
C ALA A 90 -13.86 -4.63 3.64
N THR A 91 -14.50 -3.80 2.78
CA THR A 91 -14.11 -3.59 1.37
C THR A 91 -13.62 -2.16 1.12
N ASN A 92 -13.60 -1.71 -0.15
CA ASN A 92 -13.34 -0.33 -0.54
C ASN A 92 -14.63 0.54 -0.67
N TYR A 93 -15.79 0.03 -0.27
CA TYR A 93 -17.06 0.79 -0.23
C TYR A 93 -17.87 0.45 1.04
N LEU A 94 -18.88 1.25 1.35
CA LEU A 94 -19.72 1.05 2.55
C LEU A 94 -20.43 -0.31 2.53
N THR A 95 -20.35 -1.07 3.62
CA THR A 95 -21.00 -2.37 3.79
C THR A 95 -21.78 -2.47 5.11
N ALA A 96 -22.60 -3.52 5.23
CA ALA A 96 -23.31 -3.87 6.46
C ALA A 96 -22.38 -4.16 7.65
N ALA A 97 -21.12 -4.55 7.40
CA ALA A 97 -20.11 -4.70 8.44
C ALA A 97 -19.71 -3.35 9.06
N ASP A 98 -19.66 -2.29 8.24
CA ASP A 98 -19.40 -0.94 8.73
C ASP A 98 -20.55 -0.43 9.59
N VAL A 99 -21.79 -0.66 9.16
CA VAL A 99 -23.01 -0.32 9.92
C VAL A 99 -23.06 -1.05 11.25
N ALA A 100 -22.68 -2.34 11.27
CA ALA A 100 -22.59 -3.14 12.49
C ALA A 100 -21.51 -2.61 13.45
N LEU A 101 -20.31 -2.30 12.94
CA LEU A 101 -19.21 -1.78 13.75
C LEU A 101 -19.52 -0.38 14.30
N TYR A 102 -20.09 0.52 13.49
CA TYR A 102 -20.58 1.83 13.95
C TYR A 102 -21.62 1.66 15.08
N GLY A 103 -22.63 0.81 14.90
CA GLY A 103 -23.65 0.55 15.93
C GLY A 103 -23.09 -0.07 17.22
N ALA A 104 -21.99 -0.83 17.13
CA ALA A 104 -21.30 -1.40 18.29
C ALA A 104 -20.37 -0.40 19.00
N LEU A 105 -19.77 0.53 18.26
CA LEU A 105 -18.94 1.61 18.80
C LEU A 105 -19.76 2.74 19.43
N HIS A 106 -20.95 3.01 18.91
CA HIS A 106 -21.74 4.20 19.25
C HIS A 106 -21.98 4.41 20.76
N PRO A 107 -22.34 3.39 21.58
CA PRO A 107 -22.53 3.57 23.02
C PRO A 107 -21.29 4.00 23.80
N ILE A 108 -20.09 3.85 23.22
CA ILE A 108 -18.81 4.22 23.83
C ILE A 108 -18.30 5.53 23.21
N VAL A 109 -18.31 5.63 21.88
CA VAL A 109 -17.83 6.83 21.16
C VAL A 109 -18.70 8.06 21.45
N SER A 110 -20.00 7.89 21.71
CA SER A 110 -20.91 9.00 22.05
C SER A 110 -20.70 9.61 23.44
N ILE A 111 -19.91 8.97 24.33
CA ILE A 111 -19.58 9.49 25.66
C ILE A 111 -18.12 9.96 25.81
N LEU A 112 -17.27 9.71 24.80
CA LEU A 112 -15.86 10.12 24.84
C LEU A 112 -15.70 11.64 24.88
N GLN A 113 -14.75 12.08 25.71
CA GLN A 113 -14.31 13.46 25.78
C GLN A 113 -13.21 13.73 24.73
N ALA A 114 -12.99 15.00 24.40
CA ALA A 114 -12.10 15.41 23.32
C ALA A 114 -10.70 14.73 23.36
N PRO A 115 -9.97 14.68 24.50
CA PRO A 115 -8.66 14.01 24.54
C PRO A 115 -8.69 12.52 24.15
N GLU A 116 -9.79 11.82 24.42
CA GLU A 116 -9.92 10.38 24.22
C GLU A 116 -10.22 10.01 22.76
N TYR A 117 -11.01 10.84 22.06
CA TYR A 117 -11.23 10.69 20.62
C TYR A 117 -10.13 11.35 19.78
N HIS A 118 -9.43 12.36 20.30
CA HIS A 118 -8.20 12.91 19.69
C HIS A 118 -7.05 11.90 19.71
N SER A 119 -6.93 11.04 20.74
CA SER A 119 -5.89 10.00 20.77
C SER A 119 -6.12 8.84 19.80
N HIS A 120 -7.28 8.77 19.15
CA HIS A 120 -7.67 7.69 18.22
C HIS A 120 -8.16 8.26 16.86
N PRO A 121 -7.34 9.04 16.14
CA PRO A 121 -7.81 9.85 15.02
C PRO A 121 -8.36 9.04 13.83
N SER A 122 -7.83 7.84 13.58
CA SER A 122 -8.30 6.97 12.48
C SER A 122 -9.64 6.29 12.80
N LEU A 123 -9.89 6.01 14.09
CA LEU A 123 -11.17 5.54 14.62
C LEU A 123 -12.22 6.65 14.61
N THR A 124 -11.88 7.86 15.09
CA THR A 124 -12.77 9.03 15.09
C THR A 124 -13.18 9.43 13.67
N ARG A 125 -12.21 9.56 12.75
CA ARG A 125 -12.49 9.80 11.32
C ARG A 125 -13.32 8.68 10.68
N TYR A 126 -13.11 7.42 11.06
CA TYR A 126 -13.94 6.31 10.56
C TYR A 126 -15.38 6.44 11.07
N PHE A 127 -15.58 6.63 12.38
CA PHE A 127 -16.90 6.74 12.99
C PHE A 127 -17.70 7.91 12.40
N ASP A 128 -17.06 9.07 12.25
CA ASP A 128 -17.67 10.27 11.66
C ASP A 128 -18.06 10.07 10.18
N HIS A 129 -17.18 9.41 9.42
CA HIS A 129 -17.46 9.04 8.03
C HIS A 129 -18.66 8.09 7.93
N ILE A 130 -18.75 7.06 8.78
CA ILE A 130 -19.87 6.09 8.71
C ILE A 130 -21.20 6.74 9.15
N GLN A 131 -21.24 7.53 10.23
CA GLN A 131 -22.48 8.16 10.73
C GLN A 131 -23.09 9.16 9.75
N SER A 132 -22.26 9.82 8.93
CA SER A 132 -22.70 10.84 7.95
C SER A 132 -23.22 10.22 6.65
N THR A 133 -22.98 8.93 6.38
CA THR A 133 -23.48 8.28 5.16
C THR A 133 -25.02 8.19 5.14
N SER A 134 -25.64 8.52 4.00
CA SER A 134 -27.10 8.58 3.87
C SER A 134 -27.87 7.32 4.30
N PRO A 135 -27.44 6.06 4.02
CA PRO A 135 -28.20 4.89 4.46
C PRO A 135 -28.07 4.63 5.97
N VAL A 136 -26.94 5.00 6.58
CA VAL A 136 -26.73 4.85 8.03
C VAL A 136 -27.50 5.93 8.78
N ARG A 137 -27.36 7.20 8.40
CA ARG A 137 -28.06 8.32 9.05
C ARG A 137 -29.58 8.10 9.07
N LYS A 138 -30.18 7.79 7.91
CA LYS A 138 -31.63 7.49 7.80
C LYS A 138 -32.08 6.28 8.63
N ALA A 139 -31.26 5.23 8.72
CA ALA A 139 -31.55 4.07 9.56
C ALA A 139 -31.42 4.38 11.07
N ALA A 140 -30.45 5.23 11.43
CA ALA A 140 -30.23 5.72 12.79
C ALA A 140 -31.35 6.65 13.27
N ASP A 141 -31.80 7.58 12.42
CA ASP A 141 -32.90 8.50 12.69
C ASP A 141 -34.21 7.75 12.97
N ALA A 142 -34.51 6.72 12.17
CA ALA A 142 -35.67 5.85 12.35
C ALA A 142 -35.66 5.05 13.67
N SER A 143 -34.48 4.85 14.27
CA SER A 143 -34.32 4.14 15.56
C SER A 143 -34.25 5.08 16.77
N SER A 144 -33.86 6.34 16.59
CA SER A 144 -33.52 7.33 17.63
C SER A 144 -32.38 6.94 18.61
N THR A 145 -32.05 5.65 18.76
CA THR A 145 -30.94 5.13 19.58
C THR A 145 -29.58 5.68 19.18
N PHE A 146 -29.37 5.92 17.89
CA PHE A 146 -28.07 6.27 17.30
C PHE A 146 -28.02 7.77 16.96
N THR A 147 -27.99 8.61 18.00
CA THR A 147 -27.81 10.06 17.89
C THR A 147 -26.54 10.44 17.12
N ILE A 148 -26.50 11.63 16.52
CA ILE A 148 -25.27 12.13 15.88
C ILE A 148 -24.24 12.52 16.95
N VAL A 149 -22.98 12.11 16.78
CA VAL A 149 -21.87 12.44 17.68
C VAL A 149 -21.02 13.51 17.02
N ASN A 150 -20.91 14.68 17.64
CA ASN A 150 -20.12 15.80 17.10
C ASN A 150 -18.72 15.80 17.72
N PHE A 151 -17.68 15.78 16.89
CA PHE A 151 -16.28 15.87 17.32
C PHE A 151 -15.75 17.29 17.16
N ASP A 152 -15.05 17.81 18.18
CA ASP A 152 -14.30 19.05 18.05
C ASP A 152 -13.02 18.78 17.25
N LEU A 153 -13.09 19.04 15.95
CA LEU A 153 -11.94 18.96 15.05
C LEU A 153 -11.14 20.28 15.00
N VAL A 154 -11.69 21.38 15.50
CA VAL A 154 -11.08 22.72 15.44
C VAL A 154 -10.00 22.88 16.50
N ASN A 155 -10.26 22.43 17.72
CA ASN A 155 -9.31 22.46 18.83
C ASN A 155 -8.49 21.16 18.95
N THR A 156 -8.36 20.39 17.87
CA THR A 156 -7.52 19.18 17.84
C THR A 156 -6.08 19.53 18.23
N PRO A 157 -5.49 18.91 19.28
CA PRO A 157 -4.10 19.13 19.65
C PRO A 157 -3.18 18.88 18.46
N LYS A 158 -2.25 19.80 18.20
CA LYS A 158 -1.17 19.56 17.25
C LYS A 158 -0.38 18.35 17.74
N ILE A 159 -0.38 17.28 16.96
CA ILE A 159 0.37 16.06 17.27
C ILE A 159 1.85 16.39 17.08
N GLU A 160 2.50 16.86 18.14
CA GLU A 160 3.95 16.99 18.21
C GLU A 160 4.56 15.59 18.08
N ARG A 161 5.14 15.32 16.91
CA ARG A 161 5.80 14.05 16.63
C ARG A 161 7.09 14.01 17.46
N THR A 162 7.10 13.18 18.50
CA THR A 162 8.28 12.95 19.35
C THR A 162 9.49 12.63 18.46
N ALA A 163 10.47 13.53 18.43
CA ALA A 163 11.64 13.37 17.57
C ALA A 163 12.41 12.10 17.96
N GLU A 164 12.75 11.26 16.97
CA GLU A 164 13.62 10.10 17.23
C GLU A 164 15.00 10.60 17.72
N PRO A 165 15.52 10.09 18.85
CA PRO A 165 16.83 10.51 19.34
C PRO A 165 17.93 10.13 18.33
N PRO A 166 18.85 11.04 17.99
CA PRO A 166 19.79 10.85 16.89
C PRO A 166 20.73 9.68 17.15
N LYS A 167 20.74 8.71 16.22
CA LYS A 167 21.66 7.56 16.29
C LYS A 167 23.11 8.04 16.18
N LYS A 168 23.92 7.72 17.19
CA LYS A 168 25.35 8.07 17.26
C LYS A 168 26.07 7.54 16.01
N LYS A 169 26.87 8.41 15.37
CA LYS A 169 27.83 7.98 14.34
C LYS A 169 28.92 7.12 15.01
N GLU A 170 29.20 5.95 14.45
CA GLU A 170 30.35 5.14 14.85
C GLU A 170 31.65 5.76 14.31
N LYS A 171 32.77 5.50 15.00
CA LYS A 171 34.10 6.02 14.63
C LYS A 171 34.69 5.24 13.45
N LYS A 172 35.62 5.90 12.74
CA LYS A 172 36.67 5.25 11.95
C LYS A 172 38.01 5.95 12.27
N ASP A 173 39.10 5.18 12.26
CA ASP A 173 40.33 5.54 12.98
C ASP A 173 41.36 6.39 12.20
N LYS A 174 42.45 6.80 12.88
CA LYS A 174 43.44 7.80 12.44
C LYS A 174 44.69 7.25 11.75
N ALA A 175 45.11 7.93 10.65
CA ALA A 175 46.48 8.41 10.32
C ALA A 175 46.35 9.53 9.24
N ALA A 176 47.09 10.66 9.13
CA ALA A 176 48.28 11.26 9.77
C ALA A 176 49.65 10.98 9.09
N PRO A 177 50.61 11.95 8.98
CA PRO A 177 50.56 13.40 9.33
C PRO A 177 51.19 14.39 8.28
N ALA A 178 51.38 15.66 8.69
CA ALA A 178 52.18 16.75 8.10
C ALA A 178 51.54 17.55 6.91
N GLU A 179 51.77 18.87 6.72
CA GLU A 179 52.64 19.84 7.43
C GLU A 179 52.17 21.32 7.30
N SER A 180 52.33 22.16 8.36
CA SER A 180 52.32 23.66 8.36
C SER A 180 51.01 24.39 7.97
N THR A 181 50.71 25.67 8.32
CA THR A 181 51.31 26.72 9.20
C THR A 181 50.25 27.74 9.68
N SER A 182 50.50 28.48 10.78
CA SER A 182 49.92 29.81 11.17
C SER A 182 48.39 29.97 11.44
N THR A 183 47.86 30.85 12.32
CA THR A 183 48.39 31.62 13.49
C THR A 183 47.24 32.17 14.38
N VAL A 184 47.36 32.03 15.72
CA VAL A 184 46.94 32.94 16.83
C VAL A 184 45.42 33.31 17.05
N PRO A 185 44.90 33.35 18.31
CA PRO A 185 43.49 33.63 18.66
C PRO A 185 43.25 34.98 19.41
N PRO A 186 42.05 35.19 19.98
CA PRO A 186 41.90 35.41 21.45
C PRO A 186 40.95 34.35 22.08
N GLU A 187 41.11 33.82 23.30
CA GLU A 187 41.32 34.39 24.66
C GLU A 187 40.06 34.89 25.40
N ALA A 188 39.55 34.04 26.32
CA ALA A 188 38.75 34.28 27.54
C ALA A 188 38.20 32.90 28.00
N VAL A 189 38.83 32.09 28.86
CA VAL A 189 39.37 32.26 30.24
C VAL A 189 38.28 32.40 31.31
N GLY A 190 38.20 31.40 32.20
CA GLY A 190 37.37 31.36 33.41
C GLY A 190 36.22 30.31 33.36
N THR A 191 36.04 29.40 34.31
CA THR A 191 36.84 29.04 35.52
C THR A 191 36.61 27.57 35.88
N SER A 192 37.56 26.89 36.51
CA SER A 192 37.52 25.45 36.80
C SER A 192 37.50 25.10 38.31
N ALA A 193 36.56 24.23 38.72
CA ALA A 193 36.66 23.30 39.87
C ALA A 193 35.40 22.39 39.88
N GLY A 194 35.44 21.09 40.22
CA GLY A 194 36.58 20.24 40.56
C GLY A 194 36.21 18.73 40.55
N ASP A 195 37.10 17.90 41.09
CA ASP A 195 37.08 16.44 41.28
C ASP A 195 35.71 15.85 41.76
N ALA A 196 35.24 14.67 41.32
CA ALA A 196 35.82 13.31 41.28
C ALA A 196 35.91 12.63 42.67
N PRO A 197 35.91 11.28 42.83
CA PRO A 197 36.10 10.22 41.82
C PRO A 197 35.04 9.08 41.83
N ALA A 198 35.40 7.90 41.32
CA ALA A 198 34.55 6.73 40.99
C ALA A 198 34.44 5.64 42.08
N ASP A 199 33.46 4.74 41.91
CA ASP A 199 33.64 3.26 41.73
C ASP A 199 32.35 2.70 41.08
N GLY A 200 32.32 1.71 40.15
CA GLY A 200 32.47 0.25 40.35
C GLY A 200 31.09 -0.45 40.39
N GLY A 201 30.80 -1.61 39.79
CA GLY A 201 31.52 -2.47 38.83
C GLY A 201 30.87 -3.89 38.72
N LYS A 202 30.90 -4.52 37.52
CA LYS A 202 30.38 -5.90 37.19
C LYS A 202 28.82 -6.00 37.15
N ALA A 203 28.13 -6.99 36.54
CA ALA A 203 28.50 -8.23 35.81
C ALA A 203 27.47 -8.49 34.65
N GLN A 204 27.86 -8.82 33.41
CA GLN A 204 27.99 -10.15 32.78
C GLN A 204 26.82 -11.18 32.83
N LYS A 205 26.09 -11.34 31.70
CA LYS A 205 25.61 -12.61 31.05
C LYS A 205 24.83 -12.27 29.74
N LYS A 206 24.80 -12.97 28.58
CA LYS A 206 24.82 -14.41 28.15
C LYS A 206 23.60 -15.24 28.59
N GLU A 207 22.87 -16.01 27.77
CA GLU A 207 22.87 -16.42 26.34
C GLU A 207 21.43 -16.21 25.74
N LYS A 208 21.04 -16.28 24.45
CA LYS A 208 21.32 -17.07 23.21
C LYS A 208 20.80 -18.54 23.17
N LYS A 209 19.64 -18.79 22.53
CA LYS A 209 19.44 -19.83 21.47
C LYS A 209 18.05 -19.90 20.81
N GLU A 210 18.05 -20.35 19.53
CA GLU A 210 17.11 -21.22 18.76
C GLU A 210 15.62 -21.32 19.16
N LYS A 211 14.61 -21.21 18.26
CA LYS A 211 14.36 -21.75 16.89
C LYS A 211 14.21 -23.28 16.83
N LYS A 212 13.03 -23.78 16.43
CA LYS A 212 12.79 -25.20 16.10
C LYS A 212 11.82 -25.34 14.93
N GLU A 213 12.01 -26.36 14.11
CA GLU A 213 11.27 -26.61 12.85
C GLU A 213 10.29 -27.79 12.98
N LYS A 214 9.48 -28.03 11.93
CA LYS A 214 8.59 -29.19 11.77
C LYS A 214 8.72 -29.75 10.34
N PRO A 215 8.76 -31.09 10.13
CA PRO A 215 8.97 -31.72 8.81
C PRO A 215 7.67 -31.89 7.99
N ALA A 216 7.75 -32.52 6.81
CA ALA A 216 6.72 -32.50 5.77
C ALA A 216 6.47 -33.86 5.07
N ALA A 217 5.35 -33.92 4.31
CA ALA A 217 4.99 -34.89 3.24
C ALA A 217 4.68 -36.35 3.70
N ASN A 218 3.96 -37.23 2.96
CA ASN A 218 3.19 -37.16 1.69
C ASN A 218 2.22 -38.38 1.59
N PRO A 219 1.67 -38.77 0.41
CA PRO A 219 0.65 -38.14 -0.47
C PRO A 219 -0.76 -38.75 -0.15
N THR A 220 -1.69 -39.31 -0.97
CA THR A 220 -1.91 -39.54 -2.43
C THR A 220 -3.41 -39.89 -2.70
N ASN A 221 -4.00 -39.52 -3.85
CA ASN A 221 -4.68 -40.40 -4.85
C ASN A 221 -5.44 -39.58 -5.92
N GLU A 222 -5.76 -40.16 -7.08
CA GLU A 222 -6.32 -39.49 -8.27
C GLU A 222 -7.82 -39.77 -8.53
N GLY A 223 -8.45 -38.94 -9.38
CA GLY A 223 -9.77 -39.18 -9.99
C GLY A 223 -10.01 -38.25 -11.19
N LYS A 224 -10.35 -38.79 -12.38
CA LYS A 224 -10.23 -38.07 -13.66
C LYS A 224 -11.26 -38.53 -14.72
N LYS A 225 -11.97 -37.57 -15.35
CA LYS A 225 -12.44 -37.50 -16.78
C LYS A 225 -13.48 -36.37 -16.96
N GLU A 226 -13.31 -35.41 -17.88
CA GLU A 226 -13.70 -35.37 -19.32
C GLU A 226 -15.24 -35.32 -19.54
N GLY A 227 -15.88 -34.40 -20.29
CA GLY A 227 -15.47 -33.21 -21.07
C GLY A 227 -16.63 -32.18 -21.12
N LYS A 228 -16.71 -31.10 -21.94
CA LYS A 228 -16.16 -30.78 -23.28
C LYS A 228 -16.13 -29.24 -23.51
N LYS A 229 -15.39 -28.72 -24.51
CA LYS A 229 -15.12 -27.28 -24.74
C LYS A 229 -16.13 -26.53 -25.66
N ALA A 230 -16.36 -25.23 -25.38
CA ALA A 230 -16.34 -24.08 -26.32
C ALA A 230 -16.45 -22.77 -25.49
N ALA A 231 -15.38 -21.98 -25.32
CA ALA A 231 -14.94 -20.85 -26.17
C ALA A 231 -15.74 -19.53 -25.93
N GLY A 232 -15.13 -18.39 -25.61
CA GLY A 232 -13.71 -18.16 -25.27
C GLY A 232 -13.39 -16.72 -24.86
N GLY A 233 -12.43 -16.55 -23.94
CA GLY A 233 -11.90 -15.27 -23.46
C GLY A 233 -10.63 -15.54 -22.66
N LYS A 234 -9.47 -15.05 -23.12
CA LYS A 234 -8.16 -15.63 -22.79
C LYS A 234 -7.48 -14.95 -21.60
N ALA A 235 -7.84 -15.34 -20.39
CA ALA A 235 -7.01 -15.05 -19.21
C ALA A 235 -5.66 -15.79 -19.32
N ALA A 236 -4.55 -15.09 -19.10
CA ALA A 236 -3.21 -15.69 -19.05
C ALA A 236 -2.96 -16.35 -17.68
N ALA A 237 -2.23 -17.46 -17.66
CA ALA A 237 -1.81 -18.09 -16.42
C ALA A 237 -0.70 -17.26 -15.73
N PRO A 238 -0.62 -17.25 -14.39
CA PRO A 238 0.48 -16.59 -13.68
C PRO A 238 1.81 -17.27 -14.02
N ALA A 239 2.84 -16.47 -14.33
CA ALA A 239 4.19 -16.97 -14.58
C ALA A 239 4.80 -17.56 -13.29
N VAL A 240 5.47 -18.71 -13.42
CA VAL A 240 5.99 -19.48 -12.27
C VAL A 240 7.42 -19.04 -11.94
N ASP A 241 7.71 -18.82 -10.65
CA ASP A 241 8.97 -18.24 -10.14
C ASP A 241 10.12 -19.27 -10.08
N GLU A 242 10.50 -19.87 -11.21
CA GLU A 242 11.53 -20.94 -11.28
C GLU A 242 12.64 -20.72 -12.34
N GLY A 243 12.64 -19.59 -13.06
CA GLY A 243 13.70 -19.23 -14.02
C GLY A 243 14.89 -18.45 -13.43
N GLU A 244 15.93 -18.27 -14.24
CA GLU A 244 16.97 -17.26 -14.02
C GLU A 244 16.37 -15.84 -14.10
N PRO A 245 17.01 -14.82 -13.48
CA PRO A 245 16.56 -13.43 -13.61
C PRO A 245 16.58 -12.95 -15.07
N VAL A 246 15.39 -12.69 -15.62
CA VAL A 246 15.20 -12.09 -16.95
C VAL A 246 14.41 -10.79 -16.85
N PRO A 247 14.67 -9.77 -17.70
CA PRO A 247 14.10 -8.44 -17.52
C PRO A 247 12.57 -8.43 -17.64
N SER A 248 12.00 -9.35 -18.43
CA SER A 248 10.56 -9.54 -18.60
C SER A 248 9.82 -10.00 -17.33
N MET A 249 10.52 -10.42 -16.26
CA MET A 249 9.90 -10.65 -14.95
C MET A 249 9.44 -9.36 -14.27
N ILE A 250 9.98 -8.20 -14.68
CA ILE A 250 9.73 -6.88 -14.09
C ILE A 250 8.48 -6.26 -14.75
N ASP A 251 7.50 -5.85 -13.94
CA ASP A 251 6.29 -5.18 -14.42
C ASP A 251 6.57 -3.69 -14.57
N LEU A 252 6.93 -3.26 -15.78
CA LEU A 252 7.07 -1.85 -16.13
C LEU A 252 5.78 -1.34 -16.77
N ARG A 253 5.30 -0.19 -16.32
CA ARG A 253 4.11 0.46 -16.89
C ARG A 253 4.29 1.97 -16.99
N VAL A 254 3.48 2.57 -17.84
CA VAL A 254 3.30 4.02 -17.89
C VAL A 254 2.52 4.48 -16.66
N GLY A 255 3.11 5.39 -15.89
CA GLY A 255 2.46 6.11 -14.80
C GLY A 255 2.19 7.58 -15.16
N HIS A 256 1.17 8.19 -14.54
CA HIS A 256 0.87 9.62 -14.63
C HIS A 256 0.74 10.23 -13.23
N ILE A 257 1.55 11.24 -12.91
CA ILE A 257 1.54 11.91 -11.60
C ILE A 257 0.34 12.86 -11.50
N LEU A 258 -0.69 12.45 -10.74
CA LEU A 258 -1.88 13.26 -10.48
C LEU A 258 -1.65 14.33 -9.40
N ASP A 259 -0.87 13.98 -8.37
CA ASP A 259 -0.39 14.94 -7.37
C ASP A 259 0.99 14.54 -6.84
N VAL A 260 1.72 15.53 -6.35
CA VAL A 260 3.05 15.39 -5.75
C VAL A 260 3.17 16.39 -4.61
N GLN A 261 3.67 15.94 -3.47
CA GLN A 261 3.86 16.74 -2.25
C GLN A 261 5.23 16.40 -1.63
N LYS A 262 5.85 17.34 -0.91
CA LYS A 262 7.07 17.01 -0.14
C LYS A 262 6.71 16.13 1.05
N HIS A 263 7.53 15.12 1.33
CA HIS A 263 7.33 14.23 2.47
C HIS A 263 7.50 15.01 3.79
N PRO A 264 6.53 15.01 4.71
CA PRO A 264 6.54 15.89 5.88
C PRO A 264 7.73 15.65 6.83
N ASP A 265 8.27 14.43 6.84
CA ASP A 265 9.38 14.01 7.71
C ASP A 265 10.70 13.75 6.97
N ALA A 266 10.85 14.20 5.71
CA ALA A 266 12.04 13.91 4.92
C ALA A 266 12.27 14.90 3.76
N ASP A 267 13.19 15.84 3.94
CA ASP A 267 13.47 16.94 3.02
C ASP A 267 13.85 16.51 1.59
N GLY A 268 14.42 15.30 1.46
CA GLY A 268 14.84 14.70 0.18
C GLY A 268 13.80 13.80 -0.50
N LEU A 269 12.62 13.60 0.10
CA LEU A 269 11.57 12.72 -0.44
C LEU A 269 10.32 13.48 -0.90
N TYR A 270 9.77 13.10 -2.05
CA TYR A 270 8.41 13.42 -2.44
C TYR A 270 7.46 12.26 -2.07
N ILE A 271 6.17 12.57 -2.03
CA ILE A 271 5.07 11.60 -2.05
C ILE A 271 4.26 11.91 -3.30
N GLU A 272 4.20 10.96 -4.24
CA GLU A 272 3.40 11.07 -5.45
C GLU A 272 2.12 10.23 -5.36
N GLN A 273 1.04 10.68 -6.01
CA GLN A 273 -0.10 9.83 -6.36
C GLN A 273 -0.06 9.58 -7.87
N ILE A 274 0.37 8.37 -8.25
CA ILE A 274 0.62 8.01 -9.65
C ILE A 274 -0.48 7.08 -10.14
N ASP A 275 -1.26 7.53 -11.12
CA ASP A 275 -2.16 6.66 -11.87
C ASP A 275 -1.35 5.70 -12.75
N ILE A 276 -1.59 4.40 -12.61
CA ILE A 276 -0.95 3.34 -13.40
C ILE A 276 -2.01 2.45 -14.08
N GLY A 277 -3.18 3.03 -14.39
CA GLY A 277 -4.29 2.37 -15.10
C GLY A 277 -4.94 1.23 -14.32
N GLU A 278 -4.93 1.30 -12.99
CA GLU A 278 -5.49 0.25 -12.13
C GLU A 278 -6.86 0.67 -11.57
N GLU A 279 -7.85 -0.24 -11.59
CA GLU A 279 -9.22 0.02 -11.11
C GLU A 279 -9.29 0.37 -9.61
N THR A 280 -8.22 0.09 -8.86
CA THR A 280 -8.04 0.50 -7.46
C THR A 280 -7.72 1.98 -7.27
N GLY A 281 -7.48 2.73 -8.35
CA GLY A 281 -7.03 4.12 -8.32
C GLY A 281 -5.50 4.28 -8.30
N PRO A 282 -5.00 5.52 -8.15
CA PRO A 282 -3.57 5.81 -8.20
C PRO A 282 -2.82 5.17 -7.03
N ARG A 283 -1.57 4.80 -7.28
CA ARG A 283 -0.67 4.30 -6.25
C ARG A 283 0.03 5.46 -5.57
N THR A 284 0.10 5.41 -4.23
CA THR A 284 1.05 6.23 -3.48
C THR A 284 2.47 5.73 -3.73
N VAL A 285 3.33 6.63 -4.16
CA VAL A 285 4.76 6.40 -4.42
C VAL A 285 5.56 7.38 -3.54
N VAL A 286 6.81 7.03 -3.25
CA VAL A 286 7.74 7.90 -2.50
C VAL A 286 9.07 7.91 -3.25
N SER A 287 9.39 9.00 -3.95
CA SER A 287 10.65 9.15 -4.69
C SER A 287 11.67 10.01 -3.94
N GLY A 288 12.97 9.80 -4.25
CA GLY A 288 14.09 10.57 -3.69
C GLY A 288 14.48 11.80 -4.52
N LEU A 289 13.52 12.48 -5.14
CA LEU A 289 13.78 13.41 -6.25
C LEU A 289 13.82 14.91 -5.86
N VAL A 290 13.57 15.28 -4.59
CA VAL A 290 13.38 16.70 -4.18
C VAL A 290 14.59 17.60 -4.45
N HIS A 291 15.81 17.05 -4.43
CA HIS A 291 17.04 17.81 -4.68
C HIS A 291 17.43 17.87 -6.16
N TYR A 292 16.73 17.16 -7.05
CA TYR A 292 17.12 16.97 -8.45
C TYR A 292 16.05 17.44 -9.44
N ILE A 293 14.77 17.22 -9.13
CA ILE A 293 13.64 17.59 -9.99
C ILE A 293 12.66 18.47 -9.18
N PRO A 294 12.39 19.72 -9.61
CA PRO A 294 11.46 20.59 -8.89
C PRO A 294 10.01 20.12 -9.06
N ILE A 295 9.15 20.46 -8.11
CA ILE A 295 7.80 19.90 -7.98
C ILE A 295 6.89 20.27 -9.17
N GLU A 296 7.14 21.42 -9.79
CA GLU A 296 6.49 21.92 -11.02
C GLU A 296 6.88 21.11 -12.27
N GLN A 297 8.01 20.40 -12.22
CA GLN A 297 8.43 19.46 -13.26
C GLN A 297 8.00 18.02 -12.96
N MET A 298 7.44 17.73 -11.78
CA MET A 298 6.90 16.42 -11.40
C MET A 298 5.38 16.31 -11.63
N ARG A 299 4.60 17.35 -11.34
CA ARG A 299 3.13 17.31 -11.52
C ARG A 299 2.74 17.18 -13.00
N ASP A 300 1.64 16.45 -13.27
CA ASP A 300 1.07 16.18 -14.59
C ASP A 300 2.06 15.56 -15.59
N LYS A 301 3.06 14.82 -15.08
CA LYS A 301 4.03 14.08 -15.92
C LYS A 301 3.65 12.63 -16.11
N TYR A 302 3.90 12.18 -17.34
CA TYR A 302 3.95 10.78 -17.71
C TYR A 302 5.38 10.24 -17.55
N LEU A 303 5.51 9.05 -16.97
CA LEU A 303 6.78 8.41 -16.64
C LEU A 303 6.69 6.89 -16.75
N VAL A 304 7.82 6.19 -16.63
CA VAL A 304 7.86 4.72 -16.47
C VAL A 304 8.00 4.37 -14.99
N ALA A 305 7.17 3.42 -14.51
CA ALA A 305 7.17 2.96 -13.12
C ALA A 305 7.30 1.43 -13.01
N VAL A 306 8.05 0.99 -12.00
CA VAL A 306 8.22 -0.42 -11.61
C VAL A 306 7.09 -0.82 -10.65
N CYS A 307 6.23 -1.73 -11.08
CA CYS A 307 4.91 -1.96 -10.49
C CYS A 307 4.77 -3.27 -9.70
N ASN A 308 5.74 -4.19 -9.79
CA ASN A 308 5.70 -5.47 -9.07
C ASN A 308 6.79 -5.63 -8.00
N LEU A 309 7.51 -4.56 -7.63
CA LEU A 309 8.35 -4.57 -6.44
C LEU A 309 7.52 -4.75 -5.16
N LYS A 310 8.06 -5.45 -4.16
CA LYS A 310 7.42 -5.54 -2.84
C LYS A 310 7.33 -4.13 -2.23
N PRO A 311 6.13 -3.65 -1.82
CA PRO A 311 5.97 -2.30 -1.27
C PRO A 311 6.89 -2.01 -0.08
N ALA A 312 7.57 -0.87 -0.13
CA ALA A 312 8.55 -0.42 0.86
C ALA A 312 7.96 0.65 1.79
N ASN A 313 8.37 0.68 3.06
CA ASN A 313 8.06 1.78 3.96
C ASN A 313 9.25 2.76 3.97
N MET A 314 8.99 4.00 3.60
CA MET A 314 9.95 5.11 3.57
C MET A 314 9.42 6.19 4.51
N ARG A 315 10.10 6.37 5.65
CA ARG A 315 9.83 7.43 6.65
C ARG A 315 8.40 7.45 7.24
N GLY A 316 7.67 6.34 7.13
CA GLY A 316 6.30 6.17 7.62
C GLY A 316 5.30 5.93 6.49
N VAL A 317 5.56 6.48 5.30
CA VAL A 317 4.72 6.32 4.11
C VAL A 317 5.11 5.05 3.35
N LYS A 318 4.11 4.32 2.85
CA LYS A 318 4.31 3.07 2.10
C LYS A 318 4.28 3.35 0.60
N SER A 319 5.41 3.19 -0.07
CA SER A 319 5.51 3.26 -1.53
C SER A 319 5.07 1.94 -2.16
N PHE A 320 4.18 2.01 -3.16
CA PHE A 320 3.63 0.85 -3.87
C PHE A 320 4.16 0.69 -5.31
N ALA A 321 5.07 1.56 -5.76
CA ALA A 321 5.83 1.43 -7.01
C ALA A 321 7.18 2.13 -6.86
N MET A 322 7.97 2.18 -7.94
CA MET A 322 9.21 2.98 -8.01
C MET A 322 9.26 3.70 -9.36
N VAL A 323 9.55 5.00 -9.36
CA VAL A 323 9.71 5.80 -10.58
C VAL A 323 11.08 5.51 -11.20
N LEU A 324 11.12 5.10 -12.48
CA LEU A 324 12.36 4.82 -13.18
C LEU A 324 12.99 6.11 -13.71
N CYS A 325 14.18 6.45 -13.22
CA CYS A 325 14.89 7.68 -13.58
C CYS A 325 16.22 7.38 -14.26
N ALA A 326 16.61 8.18 -15.25
CA ALA A 326 17.99 8.22 -15.75
C ALA A 326 18.87 9.02 -14.78
N THR A 327 19.96 8.44 -14.31
CA THR A 327 21.01 9.12 -13.52
C THR A 327 22.27 9.28 -14.36
N SER A 328 22.83 10.49 -14.44
CA SER A 328 24.03 10.77 -15.24
C SER A 328 25.21 9.85 -14.89
N LYS A 329 26.06 9.56 -15.90
CA LYS A 329 27.31 8.80 -15.75
C LYS A 329 28.24 9.42 -14.71
N ASP A 330 28.25 10.74 -14.62
CA ASP A 330 29.08 11.52 -13.70
C ASP A 330 28.48 11.62 -12.28
N GLY A 331 27.35 10.94 -12.04
CA GLY A 331 26.67 10.85 -10.75
C GLY A 331 25.42 11.73 -10.63
N LYS A 332 24.76 11.64 -9.48
CA LYS A 332 23.46 12.28 -9.22
C LYS A 332 23.50 13.81 -9.28
N GLU A 333 24.59 14.40 -8.79
CA GLU A 333 24.82 15.84 -8.83
C GLU A 333 24.96 16.41 -10.26
N ALA A 334 25.29 15.55 -11.24
CA ALA A 334 25.38 15.93 -12.65
C ALA A 334 24.05 15.78 -13.41
N GLY A 335 22.99 15.26 -12.76
CA GLY A 335 21.64 15.22 -13.31
C GLY A 335 20.89 13.91 -13.06
N ILE A 336 19.59 14.05 -12.77
CA ILE A 336 18.61 12.95 -12.79
C ILE A 336 17.39 13.42 -13.60
N GLU A 337 16.92 12.57 -14.52
CA GLU A 337 15.74 12.85 -15.35
C GLU A 337 14.70 11.70 -15.25
N LEU A 338 13.41 12.02 -15.36
CA LEU A 338 12.36 11.00 -15.51
C LEU A 338 12.46 10.32 -16.87
N ILE A 339 12.34 8.98 -16.93
CA ILE A 339 12.16 8.27 -18.21
C ILE A 339 10.75 8.54 -18.73
N GLN A 340 10.68 9.25 -19.85
CA GLN A 340 9.44 9.64 -20.50
C GLN A 340 8.96 8.52 -21.45
N PRO A 341 7.69 8.09 -21.37
CA PRO A 341 7.09 7.23 -22.38
C PRO A 341 6.81 8.00 -23.68
N PRO A 342 6.59 7.30 -24.81
CA PRO A 342 6.26 7.94 -26.08
C PRO A 342 4.94 8.74 -26.01
N ALA A 343 4.81 9.74 -26.89
CA ALA A 343 3.59 10.53 -27.01
C ALA A 343 2.35 9.65 -27.23
N ASN A 344 1.21 10.07 -26.66
CA ASN A 344 -0.08 9.35 -26.67
C ASN A 344 -0.12 8.05 -25.85
N SER A 345 0.92 7.71 -25.07
CA SER A 345 0.79 6.66 -24.06
C SER A 345 -0.18 7.05 -22.93
N LYS A 346 -0.84 6.04 -22.36
CA LYS A 346 -1.88 6.17 -21.34
C LYS A 346 -1.45 5.53 -20.02
N PRO A 347 -2.01 5.94 -18.87
CA PRO A 347 -1.74 5.27 -17.59
C PRO A 347 -2.03 3.77 -17.70
N GLY A 348 -1.12 2.94 -17.21
CA GLY A 348 -1.21 1.48 -17.30
C GLY A 348 -0.83 0.86 -18.65
N ASP A 349 -0.41 1.64 -19.65
CA ASP A 349 0.22 1.06 -20.85
C ASP A 349 1.44 0.23 -20.43
N ARG A 350 1.45 -1.06 -20.80
CA ARG A 350 2.59 -1.96 -20.54
C ARG A 350 3.83 -1.45 -21.27
N VAL A 351 4.89 -1.26 -20.49
CA VAL A 351 6.25 -1.01 -20.97
C VAL A 351 6.98 -2.35 -20.97
N TYR A 352 7.78 -2.62 -22.00
CA TYR A 352 8.44 -3.89 -22.20
C TYR A 352 9.76 -3.74 -22.95
N PHE A 353 10.57 -4.79 -22.94
CA PHE A 353 11.85 -4.85 -23.64
C PHE A 353 11.62 -5.39 -25.05
N GLU A 354 12.28 -4.81 -26.03
CA GLU A 354 12.23 -5.21 -27.44
C GLU A 354 12.81 -6.61 -27.67
N GLY A 355 12.16 -7.42 -28.53
CA GLY A 355 12.56 -8.79 -28.84
C GLY A 355 11.55 -9.85 -28.41
N ALA A 356 11.35 -10.86 -29.26
CA ALA A 356 10.23 -11.81 -29.19
C ALA A 356 10.05 -12.52 -27.82
N GLU A 357 11.15 -12.76 -27.11
CA GLU A 357 11.20 -13.39 -25.77
C GLU A 357 10.58 -12.52 -24.66
N PHE A 358 10.59 -11.19 -24.83
CA PHE A 358 10.18 -10.24 -23.80
C PHE A 358 8.85 -9.53 -24.16
N GLU A 359 8.61 -9.25 -25.44
CA GLU A 359 7.41 -8.53 -25.88
C GLU A 359 6.11 -9.25 -25.50
N ASN A 360 6.11 -10.59 -25.54
CA ASN A 360 4.94 -11.42 -25.22
C ASN A 360 4.94 -12.00 -23.79
N ALA A 361 5.99 -11.75 -23.00
CA ALA A 361 6.15 -12.34 -21.67
C ALA A 361 5.29 -11.63 -20.61
N THR A 362 4.64 -12.41 -19.74
CA THR A 362 3.88 -11.89 -18.59
C THR A 362 4.83 -11.69 -17.40
N PRO A 363 4.91 -10.48 -16.81
CA PRO A 363 5.76 -10.25 -15.64
C PRO A 363 5.25 -10.99 -14.40
N LEU A 364 6.12 -11.15 -13.39
CA LEU A 364 5.74 -11.77 -12.12
C LEU A 364 4.75 -10.88 -11.37
N SER A 365 3.78 -11.45 -10.67
CA SER A 365 2.78 -10.68 -9.91
C SER A 365 3.39 -9.87 -8.75
N GLN A 366 4.47 -10.36 -8.15
CA GLN A 366 5.33 -9.60 -7.24
C GLN A 366 6.74 -10.21 -7.24
N LEU A 367 7.77 -9.38 -7.39
CA LEU A 367 9.18 -9.78 -7.30
C LEU A 367 9.53 -10.22 -5.88
N ASN A 368 10.30 -11.31 -5.77
CA ASN A 368 10.78 -11.86 -4.52
C ASN A 368 12.12 -11.21 -4.12
N PRO A 369 12.21 -10.39 -3.05
CA PRO A 369 13.44 -9.69 -2.69
C PRO A 369 14.62 -10.61 -2.32
N LYS A 370 14.36 -11.89 -2.04
CA LYS A 370 15.44 -12.88 -1.82
C LYS A 370 16.15 -13.28 -3.11
N LYS A 371 15.48 -13.18 -4.26
CA LYS A 371 16.03 -13.52 -5.58
C LYS A 371 16.80 -12.37 -6.24
N LYS A 372 16.67 -11.13 -5.74
CA LYS A 372 17.34 -9.92 -6.25
C LYS A 372 17.20 -9.70 -7.77
N ILE A 373 16.03 -10.02 -8.33
CA ILE A 373 15.81 -10.02 -9.79
C ILE A 373 16.06 -8.63 -10.37
N PHE A 374 15.51 -7.58 -9.74
CA PHE A 374 15.72 -6.20 -10.20
C PHE A 374 17.19 -5.81 -10.10
N GLU A 375 17.85 -6.09 -8.96
CA GLU A 375 19.24 -5.74 -8.71
C GLU A 375 20.25 -6.53 -9.57
N THR A 376 19.83 -7.66 -10.15
CA THR A 376 20.63 -8.44 -11.13
C THR A 376 20.49 -7.84 -12.54
N ILE A 377 19.31 -7.32 -12.88
CA ILE A 377 18.98 -6.79 -14.22
C ILE A 377 19.35 -5.30 -14.38
N GLN A 378 19.19 -4.51 -13.31
CA GLN A 378 19.36 -3.06 -13.30
C GLN A 378 20.74 -2.56 -13.79
N PRO A 379 21.88 -3.25 -13.55
CA PRO A 379 23.17 -2.83 -14.11
C PRO A 379 23.20 -2.78 -15.65
N GLY A 380 22.29 -3.50 -16.33
CA GLY A 380 22.10 -3.41 -17.77
C GLY A 380 21.17 -2.28 -18.23
N PHE A 381 20.44 -1.61 -17.33
CA PHE A 381 19.55 -0.51 -17.71
C PHE A 381 20.34 0.78 -17.96
N ILE A 382 20.28 1.26 -19.20
CA ILE A 382 20.95 2.48 -19.66
C ILE A 382 20.07 3.32 -20.61
N THR A 383 20.44 4.56 -20.86
CA THR A 383 20.09 5.29 -22.09
C THR A 383 21.12 5.06 -23.19
N LEU A 384 20.68 4.94 -24.44
CA LEU A 384 21.54 4.87 -25.63
C LEU A 384 22.02 6.27 -26.09
N GLU A 385 22.87 6.34 -27.12
CA GLU A 385 23.29 7.61 -27.77
C GLU A 385 22.11 8.40 -28.35
N THR A 386 21.04 7.69 -28.73
CA THR A 386 19.74 8.25 -29.15
C THR A 386 18.89 8.78 -27.99
N LYS A 387 19.36 8.67 -26.74
CA LYS A 387 18.61 8.89 -25.48
C LYS A 387 17.46 7.91 -25.23
N GLU A 388 17.30 6.90 -26.07
CA GLU A 388 16.36 5.81 -25.87
C GLU A 388 16.75 4.99 -24.65
N ALA A 389 15.79 4.73 -23.75
CA ALA A 389 15.96 3.82 -22.63
C ALA A 389 16.07 2.37 -23.15
N ALA A 390 17.01 1.59 -22.62
CA ALA A 390 17.29 0.23 -23.05
C ALA A 390 17.80 -0.64 -21.88
N TRP A 391 17.69 -1.95 -22.06
CA TRP A 391 18.47 -2.94 -21.31
C TRP A 391 19.52 -3.55 -22.23
N VAL A 392 20.78 -3.48 -21.85
CA VAL A 392 21.87 -4.25 -22.45
C VAL A 392 22.08 -5.50 -21.60
N ASN A 393 21.95 -6.67 -22.21
CA ASN A 393 22.22 -7.93 -21.56
C ASN A 393 23.74 -8.05 -21.27
N PRO A 394 24.17 -8.15 -20.00
CA PRO A 394 25.59 -8.16 -19.64
C PRO A 394 26.34 -9.45 -20.05
N VAL A 395 25.62 -10.50 -20.44
CA VAL A 395 26.19 -11.80 -20.85
C VAL A 395 26.35 -11.89 -22.37
N THR A 396 25.37 -11.40 -23.13
CA THR A 396 25.35 -11.51 -24.61
C THR A 396 25.72 -10.22 -25.33
N GLY A 397 25.72 -9.07 -24.64
CA GLY A 397 25.85 -7.74 -25.24
C GLY A 397 24.63 -7.28 -26.05
N SER A 398 23.54 -8.07 -26.11
CA SER A 398 22.36 -7.71 -26.88
C SER A 398 21.60 -6.54 -26.25
N THR A 399 21.22 -5.57 -27.07
CA THR A 399 20.54 -4.33 -26.65
C THR A 399 19.04 -4.43 -26.95
N HIS A 400 18.21 -4.18 -25.94
CA HIS A 400 16.76 -4.32 -25.99
C HIS A 400 16.10 -3.00 -25.54
N LYS A 401 15.49 -2.26 -26.45
CA LYS A 401 14.87 -0.96 -26.14
C LYS A 401 13.68 -1.14 -25.19
N ILE A 402 13.56 -0.23 -24.22
CA ILE A 402 12.43 -0.13 -23.30
C ILE A 402 11.34 0.68 -24.00
N ARG A 403 10.23 0.03 -24.36
CA ARG A 403 9.22 0.57 -25.28
C ARG A 403 7.80 0.21 -24.87
N THR A 404 6.83 0.93 -25.41
CA THR A 404 5.42 0.54 -25.43
C THR A 404 5.00 0.20 -26.87
N LYS A 405 3.73 -0.18 -27.03
CA LYS A 405 3.07 -0.32 -28.34
C LYS A 405 3.12 0.96 -29.21
N ASN A 406 3.28 2.13 -28.59
CA ASN A 406 3.23 3.44 -29.25
C ASN A 406 4.62 3.96 -29.68
N GLY A 407 5.72 3.39 -29.16
CA GLY A 407 7.07 3.90 -29.38
C GLY A 407 8.04 3.57 -28.24
N VAL A 408 9.26 4.08 -28.33
CA VAL A 408 10.34 3.85 -27.36
C VAL A 408 10.28 4.89 -26.23
N CYS A 409 10.64 4.50 -25.01
CA CYS A 409 10.76 5.42 -23.87
C CYS A 409 12.14 6.11 -23.91
N VAL A 410 12.23 7.37 -23.49
CA VAL A 410 13.44 8.20 -23.66
C VAL A 410 13.79 8.99 -22.40
N ALA A 411 15.07 9.34 -22.24
CA ALA A 411 15.48 10.45 -21.38
C ALA A 411 15.42 11.79 -22.15
N PRO A 412 15.04 12.90 -21.51
CA PRO A 412 15.04 14.23 -22.14
C PRO A 412 16.39 14.65 -22.71
N THR A 413 17.50 14.52 -21.96
CA THR A 413 18.84 14.95 -22.38
C THR A 413 19.95 13.92 -22.12
N LEU A 414 19.83 13.08 -21.09
CA LEU A 414 20.91 12.20 -20.66
C LEU A 414 21.22 11.05 -21.65
N VAL A 415 22.51 10.82 -21.90
CA VAL A 415 23.06 9.79 -22.81
C VAL A 415 24.00 8.87 -22.04
N GLY A 416 23.82 7.55 -22.17
CA GLY A 416 24.59 6.56 -21.40
C GLY A 416 24.35 6.56 -19.89
N ALA A 417 23.42 7.37 -19.38
CA ALA A 417 22.96 7.36 -17.99
C ALA A 417 22.43 5.98 -17.60
N SER A 418 22.67 5.56 -16.36
CA SER A 418 22.10 4.33 -15.79
C SER A 418 20.67 4.59 -15.31
N LEU A 419 19.77 3.63 -15.48
CA LEU A 419 18.39 3.77 -15.00
C LEU A 419 18.22 3.13 -13.63
N SER A 420 17.57 3.83 -12.71
CA SER A 420 17.30 3.41 -11.33
C SER A 420 15.89 3.76 -10.90
#